data_AF-A0ABC8BTL3-F1
#
_entry.id   AF-A0ABC8BTL3-F1
#
_cell.length_a   1.000
_cell.length_b   1.000
_cell.length_c   1.000
_cell.angle_alpha   90.00
_cell.angle_beta   90.00
_cell.angle_gamma   90.00
#
_symmetry.space_group_name_H-M   'P 1'
#
loop_
_entity.id
_entity.type
_entity.pdbx_description
1 polymer ?
#
loop_
_entity_poly.entity_id
_entity_poly.type
_entity_poly.pdbx_seq_one_letter_code
_entity_poly.pdbx_strand_id
1 'polypeptide(L)'
;MVCDRHPDCPQPGDIAQLTRGNSIGADPNGTFVIVEDLPPTGRHFVLNLPIGHPGRADWAAAVPVADIATLTRLEPAGSRTWTPTPDPDDIQ
;
A
#
# COMPACT_ATOMS: atom_id res chain seq x y z
N MET A 1 7.78 19.87 -3.85
CA MET A 1 9.04 19.42 -3.23
C MET A 1 9.02 17.90 -3.34
N VAL A 2 9.78 17.33 -4.28
CA VAL A 2 9.90 15.87 -4.42
C VAL A 2 10.77 15.42 -3.26
N CYS A 3 10.17 14.93 -2.19
CA CYS A 3 10.93 14.25 -1.16
C CYS A 3 11.55 13.01 -1.81
N ASP A 4 12.87 12.86 -1.75
CA ASP A 4 13.55 11.60 -2.04
C ASP A 4 12.96 10.52 -1.11
N ARG A 5 11.90 9.86 -1.58
CA ARG A 5 11.30 8.74 -0.85
C ARG A 5 12.33 7.62 -0.86
N HIS A 6 12.61 7.08 0.32
CA HIS A 6 13.43 5.89 0.45
C HIS A 6 12.90 4.83 -0.53
N PRO A 7 13.77 4.13 -1.27
CA PRO A 7 13.34 3.19 -2.32
C PRO A 7 12.42 2.09 -1.79
N ASP A 8 12.53 1.77 -0.50
CA ASP A 8 11.72 0.77 0.19
C ASP A 8 10.42 1.31 0.82
N CYS A 9 10.11 2.60 0.66
CA CYS A 9 8.81 3.13 1.04
C CYS A 9 7.72 2.71 0.03
N PRO A 10 6.45 2.57 0.47
CA PRO A 10 5.34 2.36 -0.43
C PRO A 10 5.18 3.53 -1.41
N GLN A 11 4.91 3.22 -2.68
CA GLN A 11 4.74 4.20 -3.75
C GLN A 11 3.50 3.88 -4.59
N PRO A 12 2.89 4.89 -5.24
CA PRO A 12 1.86 4.65 -6.25
C PRO A 12 2.35 3.67 -7.32
N GLY A 13 1.53 2.67 -7.62
CA GLY A 13 1.84 1.58 -8.55
C GLY A 13 2.37 0.30 -7.87
N ASP A 14 2.78 0.37 -6.61
CA ASP A 14 3.16 -0.83 -5.86
C ASP A 14 1.93 -1.69 -5.54
N ILE A 15 2.15 -3.00 -5.54
CA ILE A 15 1.15 -4.00 -5.15
C ILE A 15 1.32 -4.29 -3.66
N ALA A 16 0.28 -4.07 -2.88
CA ALA A 16 0.24 -4.31 -1.45
C ALA A 16 -0.57 -5.58 -1.10
N GLN A 17 -0.06 -6.37 -0.17
CA GLN A 17 -0.86 -7.33 0.60
C GLN A 17 -0.96 -6.86 2.04
N LEU A 18 -2.13 -7.06 2.64
CA LEU A 18 -2.45 -6.52 3.95
C LEU A 18 -2.23 -7.54 5.06
N THR A 19 -1.92 -7.03 6.25
CA THR A 19 -1.85 -7.86 7.46
C THR A 19 -3.24 -8.41 7.80
N ARG A 20 -3.27 -9.55 8.48
CA ARG A 20 -4.53 -10.07 9.07
C ARG A 20 -4.98 -9.10 10.15
N GLY A 21 -6.22 -8.62 10.05
CA GLY A 21 -6.79 -7.66 11.00
C GLY A 21 -6.46 -6.21 10.68
N ASN A 22 -6.08 -5.90 9.43
CA ASN A 22 -5.94 -4.52 8.94
C ASN A 22 -7.19 -3.68 9.25
N SER A 23 -6.98 -2.38 9.39
CA SER A 23 -7.98 -1.38 9.83
C SER A 23 -9.25 -1.33 8.97
N ILE A 24 -9.17 -1.77 7.72
CA ILE A 24 -10.28 -1.73 6.76
C ILE A 24 -11.00 -3.07 6.61
N GLY A 25 -10.60 -4.10 7.38
CA GLY A 25 -11.23 -5.42 7.37
C GLY A 25 -11.11 -6.16 6.02
N ALA A 26 -10.10 -5.82 5.22
CA ALA A 26 -9.87 -6.42 3.93
C ALA A 26 -9.24 -7.82 4.06
N ASP A 27 -9.49 -8.69 3.07
CA ASP A 27 -8.91 -10.02 3.02
C ASP A 27 -7.37 -9.91 2.90
N PRO A 28 -6.57 -10.50 3.81
CA PRO A 28 -5.11 -10.49 3.72
C PRO A 28 -4.57 -11.25 2.49
N ASN A 29 -5.35 -12.15 1.90
CA ASN A 29 -5.00 -12.78 0.61
C ASN A 29 -5.39 -11.92 -0.60
N GLY A 30 -6.07 -10.80 -0.36
CA GLY A 30 -6.37 -9.80 -1.37
C GLY A 30 -5.10 -9.16 -1.90
N THR A 31 -5.12 -8.83 -3.19
CA THR A 31 -4.08 -8.05 -3.84
C THR A 31 -4.61 -6.65 -4.06
N PHE A 32 -3.87 -5.64 -3.60
CA PHE A 32 -4.26 -4.25 -3.70
C PHE A 32 -3.19 -3.46 -4.43
N VAL A 33 -3.57 -2.39 -5.12
CA VAL A 33 -2.62 -1.48 -5.76
C VAL A 33 -2.66 -0.15 -5.02
N ILE A 34 -1.50 0.37 -4.64
CA ILE A 34 -1.38 1.71 -4.08
C ILE A 34 -1.59 2.71 -5.22
N VAL A 35 -2.57 3.60 -5.07
CA VAL A 35 -2.90 4.61 -6.09
C VAL A 35 -2.47 6.01 -5.70
N GLU A 36 -2.42 6.30 -4.40
CA GLU A 36 -2.06 7.62 -3.88
C GLU A 36 -1.47 7.49 -2.46
N ASP A 37 -0.60 8.42 -2.09
CA ASP A 37 -0.22 8.64 -0.70
C ASP A 37 -0.72 10.03 -0.25
N LEU A 38 -1.24 10.11 0.97
CA LEU A 38 -1.84 11.34 1.51
C LEU A 38 -1.01 11.91 2.67
N PRO A 39 -0.02 12.78 2.42
CA PRO A 39 0.54 13.65 3.46
C PRO A 39 -0.39 14.86 3.72
N PRO A 40 -0.49 15.41 4.96
CA PRO A 40 0.51 15.36 6.04
C PRO A 40 0.04 14.75 7.38
N THR A 41 -1.14 14.14 7.48
CA THR A 41 -1.69 13.61 8.75
C THR A 41 -1.57 12.09 8.83
N GLY A 42 -0.35 11.60 9.09
CA GLY A 42 -0.02 10.16 9.12
C GLY A 42 0.00 9.55 7.72
N ARG A 43 1.05 8.80 7.34
CA ARG A 43 1.18 8.31 5.96
C ARG A 43 0.15 7.21 5.70
N HIS A 44 -1.01 7.65 5.25
CA HIS A 44 -2.04 6.75 4.74
C HIS A 44 -1.85 6.58 3.23
N PHE A 45 -1.96 5.32 2.80
CA PHE A 45 -1.87 4.91 1.41
C PHE A 45 -3.25 4.51 0.93
N VAL A 46 -3.70 5.11 -0.17
CA VAL A 46 -4.96 4.75 -0.79
C VAL A 46 -4.74 3.51 -1.65
N LEU A 47 -5.53 2.49 -1.38
CA LEU A 47 -5.50 1.20 -2.05
C LEU A 47 -6.73 1.00 -2.91
N ASN A 48 -6.54 0.50 -4.12
CA ASN A 48 -7.61 0.01 -4.99
C ASN A 48 -7.51 -1.50 -5.22
N LEU A 49 -8.66 -2.12 -5.48
CA LEU A 49 -8.71 -3.50 -5.97
C LEU A 49 -8.34 -3.53 -7.47
N PRO A 50 -7.57 -4.54 -7.92
CA PRO A 50 -7.31 -4.75 -9.34
C PRO A 50 -8.61 -5.06 -10.10
N ILE A 51 -8.63 -4.65 -11.37
CA ILE A 51 -9.77 -4.84 -12.28
C ILE A 51 -10.13 -6.33 -12.36
N GLY A 52 -11.37 -6.67 -12.02
CA GLY A 52 -11.84 -8.07 -12.00
C GLY A 52 -12.61 -8.48 -10.74
N HIS A 53 -12.80 -7.58 -9.77
CA HIS A 53 -13.70 -7.80 -8.63
C HIS A 53 -15.11 -7.25 -8.90
N PRO A 54 -16.06 -8.05 -9.41
CA PRO A 54 -17.38 -7.58 -9.86
C PRO A 54 -18.29 -7.02 -8.75
N GLY A 55 -17.92 -7.16 -7.47
CA GLY A 55 -18.73 -6.67 -6.34
C GLY A 55 -18.36 -5.28 -5.84
N ARG A 56 -17.34 -4.64 -6.42
CA ARG A 56 -16.70 -3.44 -5.85
C ARG A 56 -16.15 -2.52 -6.94
N ALA A 57 -16.98 -2.15 -7.91
CA ALA A 57 -16.67 -0.98 -8.73
C ALA A 57 -16.43 0.20 -7.77
N ASP A 58 -15.28 0.84 -7.88
CA ASP A 58 -14.87 2.03 -7.11
C ASP A 58 -14.45 1.82 -5.64
N TRP A 59 -14.05 0.61 -5.23
CA TRP A 59 -13.50 0.43 -3.88
C TRP A 59 -12.09 1.02 -3.76
N ALA A 60 -11.99 2.06 -2.94
CA ALA A 60 -10.75 2.67 -2.48
C ALA A 60 -10.75 2.73 -0.95
N ALA A 61 -9.61 2.43 -0.32
CA ALA A 61 -9.47 2.53 1.13
C ALA A 61 -8.09 3.04 1.52
N ALA A 62 -8.04 3.94 2.49
CA ALA A 62 -6.79 4.46 3.03
C ALA A 62 -6.31 3.59 4.20
N VAL A 63 -5.06 3.12 4.15
CA VAL A 63 -4.45 2.32 5.24
C VAL A 63 -3.11 2.91 5.69
N PRO A 64 -2.75 2.77 6.97
CA PRO A 64 -1.39 3.06 7.43
C PRO A 64 -0.38 2.03 6.91
N VAL A 65 0.91 2.37 6.90
CA VAL A 65 2.00 1.42 6.54
C VAL A 65 1.95 0.14 7.38
N ALA A 66 1.58 0.26 8.66
CA ALA A 66 1.49 -0.86 9.60
C ALA A 66 0.50 -1.96 9.16
N ASP A 67 -0.48 -1.61 8.32
CA ASP A 67 -1.43 -2.57 7.78
C ASP A 67 -0.92 -3.30 6.53
N ILE A 68 0.22 -2.90 5.98
CA ILE A 68 0.82 -3.50 4.79
C ILE A 68 1.83 -4.56 5.21
N ALA A 69 1.52 -5.82 4.93
CA ALA A 69 2.40 -6.95 5.23
C ALA A 69 3.55 -7.07 4.23
N THR A 70 3.24 -6.90 2.94
CA THR A 70 4.20 -6.99 1.85
C THR A 70 3.89 -5.96 0.76
N LEU A 71 4.96 -5.44 0.16
CA LEU A 71 4.93 -4.64 -1.05
C LEU A 71 5.62 -5.40 -2.16
N THR A 72 5.08 -5.29 -3.37
CA THR A 72 5.70 -5.76 -4.60
C THR A 72 5.75 -4.63 -5.60
N ARG A 73 6.96 -4.27 -6.03
CA ARG A 73 7.19 -3.32 -7.13
C ARG A 73 7.52 -4.08 -8.41
N LEU A 74 6.89 -3.68 -9.50
CA LEU A 74 7.20 -4.17 -10.83
C LEU A 74 8.21 -3.23 -11.48
N GLU A 75 9.40 -3.75 -11.75
CA GLU A 75 10.49 -3.04 -12.43
C GLU A 75 10.74 -3.69 -13.81
N PRO A 76 11.40 -2.98 -14.75
CA PRO A 76 11.72 -3.56 -16.06
C PRO A 76 12.56 -4.84 -15.99
N ALA A 77 13.37 -5.00 -14.93
CA ALA A 77 14.22 -6.16 -14.72
C ALA A 77 13.52 -7.33 -14.01
N GLY A 78 12.28 -7.15 -13.53
CA GLY A 78 11.54 -8.14 -12.77
C GLY A 78 10.73 -7.51 -11.64
N SER A 79 10.21 -8.34 -10.73
CA SER A 79 9.51 -7.86 -9.53
C SER A 79 10.40 -7.95 -8.30
N ARG A 80 10.27 -6.97 -7.40
CA ARG A 80 10.89 -6.97 -6.07
C ARG A 80 9.78 -6.99 -5.03
N THR A 81 9.85 -7.93 -4.08
CA THR A 81 8.89 -8.04 -2.97
C THR A 81 9.61 -7.88 -1.64
N TRP A 82 9.10 -7.03 -0.75
CA TRP A 82 9.66 -6.77 0.58
C TRP A 82 8.58 -6.41 1.60
N THR A 83 8.92 -6.43 2.89
CA THR A 83 8.07 -5.87 3.94
C THR A 83 8.40 -4.39 4.10
N PRO A 84 7.42 -3.48 4.02
CA PRO A 84 7.69 -2.05 4.17
C PRO A 84 8.25 -1.77 5.57
N THR A 85 9.25 -0.90 5.63
CA THR A 85 9.74 -0.37 6.90
C THR A 85 8.80 0.77 7.31
N PRO A 86 8.06 0.66 8.43
CA PRO A 86 7.31 1.80 8.95
C PRO A 86 8.29 2.91 9.30
N ASP A 87 8.00 4.13 8.89
CA ASP A 87 8.79 5.28 9.33
C ASP A 87 8.47 5.53 10.82
N PRO A 88 9.43 5.94 11.67
CA PRO A 88 9.13 6.33 13.05
C PRO A 88 8.00 7.36 13.17
N ASP A 89 7.81 8.23 12.18
CA ASP A 89 6.68 9.19 12.11
C ASP A 89 5.31 8.53 11.86
N ASP A 90 5.26 7.25 11.45
CA ASP A 90 4.02 6.49 11.23
C ASP A 90 3.47 5.84 12.51
N ILE A 91 4.20 5.93 13.63
CA ILE A 91 3.92 5.25 14.90
C ILE A 91 3.46 6.25 16.00
N GLN A 92 3.29 7.55 15.67
CA GLN A 92 2.90 8.60 16.63
C GLN A 92 1.41 8.94 16.63
#